data_AF-A0A7W7YZV9-F1
#
_entry.id   AF-A0A7W7YZV9-F1
#
_cell.length_a   1.000
_cell.length_b   1.000
_cell.length_c   1.000
_cell.angle_alpha   90.00
_cell.angle_beta   90.00
_cell.angle_gamma   90.00
#
_symmetry.space_group_name_H-M   'P 1'
#
loop_
_entity.id
_entity.type
_entity.pdbx_description
1 polymer ?
#
loop_
_entity_poly.entity_id
_entity_poly.type
_entity_poly.pdbx_seq_one_letter_code
_entity_poly.pdbx_strand_id
1 'polypeptide(L)'
;MLRPERTPAGYRLYRKADLETVRRIATLNAAGLTLATIRGLLPCAGPGVAGFRPCPEFKEGIRRRLAALDQQIATLSVSRRVLRGYLAKSDDGEQRGQG
;
A
#
# COMPACT_ATOMS: atom_id res chain seq x y z
N MET A 1 -8.61 -6.52 13.22
CA MET A 1 -7.51 -6.04 14.10
C MET A 1 -7.26 -7.11 15.16
N LEU A 2 -6.03 -7.26 15.64
CA LEU A 2 -5.65 -8.34 16.55
C LEU A 2 -6.43 -8.27 17.87
N ARG A 3 -6.89 -9.44 18.32
CA ARG A 3 -7.58 -9.64 19.60
C ARG A 3 -6.90 -10.79 20.35
N PRO A 4 -5.64 -10.62 20.78
CA PRO A 4 -4.94 -11.65 21.54
C PRO A 4 -5.62 -11.86 22.89
N GLU A 5 -5.53 -13.09 23.39
CA GLU A 5 -5.91 -13.39 24.78
C GLU A 5 -5.02 -12.63 25.76
N ARG A 6 -5.45 -12.58 27.02
CA ARG A 6 -4.69 -11.93 28.08
C ARG A 6 -4.34 -12.91 29.19
N THR A 7 -3.17 -12.72 29.80
CA THR A 7 -2.81 -13.40 31.04
C THR A 7 -3.72 -12.95 32.18
N PRO A 8 -3.79 -13.72 33.30
CA PRO A 8 -4.49 -13.27 34.50
C PRO A 8 -3.98 -11.92 35.04
N ALA A 9 -2.70 -11.60 34.83
CA ALA A 9 -2.09 -10.31 35.15
C ALA A 9 -2.37 -9.20 34.10
N GLY A 10 -3.15 -9.49 33.06
CA GLY A 10 -3.61 -8.51 32.07
C GLY A 10 -2.72 -8.30 30.85
N TYR A 11 -1.58 -8.99 30.73
CA TYR A 11 -0.67 -8.88 29.58
C TYR A 11 -1.22 -9.60 28.35
N ARG A 12 -0.95 -9.07 27.14
CA ARG A 12 -1.38 -9.71 25.89
C ARG A 12 -0.52 -10.94 25.59
N LEU A 13 -1.17 -12.06 25.27
CA LEU A 13 -0.55 -13.30 24.82
C LEU A 13 -0.63 -13.39 23.30
N TYR A 14 0.50 -13.21 22.63
CA TYR A 14 0.61 -13.32 21.18
C TYR A 14 1.05 -14.72 20.78
N ARG A 15 0.33 -15.34 19.85
CA ARG A 15 0.64 -16.63 19.24
C ARG A 15 1.30 -16.42 17.88
N LYS A 16 1.84 -17.50 17.30
CA LYS A 16 2.42 -17.45 15.94
C LYS A 16 1.45 -16.89 14.89
N ALA A 17 0.16 -17.24 14.97
CA ALA A 17 -0.88 -16.73 14.08
C ALA A 17 -1.08 -15.20 14.17
N ASP A 18 -0.84 -14.61 15.34
CA ASP A 18 -0.89 -13.16 15.50
C ASP A 18 0.26 -12.49 14.74
N LEU A 19 1.46 -13.08 14.76
CA LEU A 19 2.61 -12.59 14.01
C LEU A 19 2.38 -12.67 12.49
N GLU A 20 1.78 -13.76 12.00
CA GLU A 20 1.41 -13.89 10.59
C GLU A 20 0.40 -12.82 10.17
N THR A 21 -0.57 -12.54 11.04
CA THR A 21 -1.55 -11.48 10.84
C THR A 21 -0.88 -10.10 10.80
N VAL A 22 0.06 -9.80 11.71
CA VAL A 22 0.84 -8.55 11.70
C VAL A 22 1.62 -8.40 10.40
N ARG A 23 2.35 -9.43 9.97
CA ARG A 23 3.13 -9.39 8.73
C ARG A 23 2.24 -9.09 7.53
N ARG A 24 1.07 -9.72 7.46
CA ARG A 24 0.09 -9.47 6.39
C ARG A 24 -0.43 -8.03 6.40
N ILE A 25 -0.76 -7.50 7.59
CA ILE A 25 -1.17 -6.10 7.75
C ILE A 25 -0.05 -5.17 7.28
N ALA A 26 1.20 -5.44 7.67
CA ALA A 26 2.36 -4.64 7.26
C ALA A 26 2.57 -4.66 5.74
N THR A 27 2.46 -5.81 5.08
CA THR A 27 2.55 -5.91 3.62
C THR A 27 1.46 -5.10 2.92
N LEU A 28 0.21 -5.21 3.38
CA LEU A 28 -0.90 -4.45 2.79
C LEU A 28 -0.77 -2.94 3.05
N ASN A 29 -0.23 -2.57 4.21
CA ASN A 29 0.02 -1.17 4.54
C ASN A 29 1.15 -0.58 3.68
N ALA A 30 2.22 -1.34 3.44
CA ALA A 30 3.28 -0.97 2.52
C ALA A 30 2.78 -0.83 1.06
N ALA A 31 1.76 -1.59 0.67
CA ALA A 31 1.04 -1.42 -0.60
C ALA A 31 0.09 -0.19 -0.61
N GLY A 32 0.08 0.60 0.46
CA GLY A 32 -0.68 1.83 0.57
C GLY A 32 -2.13 1.66 1.02
N LEU A 33 -2.52 0.51 1.58
CA LEU A 33 -3.82 0.37 2.22
C LEU A 33 -3.78 0.95 3.64
N THR A 34 -4.80 1.73 3.99
CA THR A 34 -4.96 2.23 5.36
C THR A 34 -5.32 1.11 6.32
N LEU A 35 -5.01 1.26 7.61
CA LEU A 35 -5.43 0.31 8.64
C LEU A 35 -6.96 0.18 8.75
N ALA A 36 -7.71 1.26 8.47
CA ALA A 36 -9.17 1.24 8.43
C ALA A 36 -9.67 0.32 7.31
N THR A 37 -9.11 0.46 6.12
CA THR A 37 -9.37 -0.43 4.99
C THR A 37 -9.01 -1.86 5.36
N ILE A 38 -7.77 -2.13 5.81
CA ILE A 38 -7.32 -3.47 6.19
C ILE A 38 -8.21 -4.11 7.28
N ARG A 39 -8.70 -3.32 8.25
CA ARG A 39 -9.58 -3.83 9.31
C ARG A 39 -10.91 -4.36 8.79
N GLY A 40 -11.52 -3.72 7.79
CA GLY A 40 -12.72 -4.23 7.12
C GLY A 40 -12.48 -5.46 6.25
N LEU A 41 -11.22 -5.67 5.84
CA LEU A 41 -10.79 -6.73 4.92
C LEU A 41 -10.34 -8.01 5.63
N LEU A 42 -9.81 -7.88 6.85
CA LEU A 42 -9.32 -9.00 7.67
C LEU A 42 -10.36 -10.09 8.00
N PRO A 43 -11.66 -9.82 8.23
CA PRO A 43 -12.64 -10.86 8.55
C PRO A 43 -12.79 -11.92 7.46
N CYS A 44 -12.61 -11.53 6.19
CA CYS A 44 -12.67 -12.43 5.03
C CYS A 44 -11.35 -13.18 4.78
N ALA A 45 -10.27 -12.75 5.43
CA ALA A 45 -8.94 -13.31 5.27
C ALA A 45 -8.65 -14.22 6.47
N GLY A 46 -9.30 -15.40 6.51
CA GLY A 46 -9.08 -16.40 7.54
C GLY A 46 -7.61 -16.80 7.72
N PRO A 47 -7.27 -17.52 8.81
CA PRO A 47 -5.90 -17.93 9.09
C PRO A 47 -5.42 -18.92 8.02
N GLY A 48 -4.28 -18.61 7.40
CA GLY A 48 -3.59 -19.53 6.47
C GLY A 48 -3.57 -19.07 5.01
N VAL A 49 -2.40 -19.21 4.40
CA VAL A 49 -2.12 -18.94 2.98
C VAL A 49 -2.63 -20.05 2.03
N ALA A 50 -3.36 -21.05 2.54
CA ALA A 50 -4.11 -22.01 1.74
C ALA A 50 -5.61 -21.77 1.96
N GLY A 51 -6.24 -21.03 1.03
CA GLY A 51 -7.67 -20.69 1.12
C GLY A 51 -8.00 -19.20 1.17
N PHE A 52 -7.10 -18.32 0.71
CA PHE A 52 -7.43 -16.91 0.54
C PHE A 52 -8.51 -16.73 -0.55
N ARG A 53 -9.78 -16.73 -0.13
CA ARG A 53 -10.93 -16.37 -0.95
C ARG A 53 -11.37 -14.96 -0.59
N PRO A 54 -10.85 -13.92 -1.26
CA PRO A 54 -11.24 -12.55 -0.97
C PRO A 54 -12.74 -12.39 -1.23
N CYS A 55 -13.46 -11.91 -0.22
CA CYS A 55 -14.87 -11.53 -0.35
C CYS A 55 -15.03 -10.38 -1.37
N PRO A 56 -16.23 -10.19 -1.96
CA PRO A 56 -16.48 -9.15 -2.95
C PRO A 56 -16.05 -7.75 -2.49
N GLU A 57 -16.31 -7.42 -1.22
CA GLU A 57 -15.94 -6.14 -0.59
C GLU A 57 -14.43 -5.96 -0.59
N PHE A 58 -13.68 -7.06 -0.44
CA PHE A 58 -12.23 -7.04 -0.50
C PHE A 58 -11.73 -6.68 -1.90
N LYS A 59 -12.27 -7.36 -2.91
CA LYS A 59 -11.89 -7.12 -4.30
C LYS A 59 -12.19 -5.68 -4.70
N GLU A 60 -13.34 -5.15 -4.29
CA GLU A 60 -13.72 -3.76 -4.53
C GLU A 60 -12.81 -2.74 -3.83
N GLY A 61 -12.42 -3.02 -2.58
CA GLY A 61 -11.45 -2.18 -1.86
C GLY A 61 -10.09 -2.11 -2.59
N ILE A 62 -9.60 -3.25 -3.09
CA ILE A 62 -8.36 -3.31 -3.87
C ILE A 62 -8.50 -2.56 -5.20
N ARG A 63 -9.60 -2.76 -5.95
CA ARG A 63 -9.84 -2.07 -7.23
C ARG A 63 -9.83 -0.55 -7.07
N ARG A 64 -10.53 -0.02 -6.06
CA ARG A 64 -10.53 1.43 -5.77
C ARG A 64 -9.13 1.93 -5.45
N ARG A 65 -8.35 1.17 -4.69
CA ARG A 65 -6.97 1.56 -4.36
C ARG A 65 -6.06 1.56 -5.58
N LEU A 66 -6.17 0.55 -6.44
CA LEU A 66 -5.43 0.50 -7.70
C LEU A 66 -5.76 1.71 -8.58
N ALA A 67 -7.05 2.00 -8.80
CA ALA A 67 -7.48 3.15 -9.58
C ALA A 67 -6.92 4.49 -9.04
N ALA A 68 -6.91 4.67 -7.72
CA ALA A 68 -6.34 5.86 -7.10
C ALA A 68 -4.81 5.95 -7.28
N LEU A 69 -4.10 4.82 -7.21
CA LEU A 69 -2.65 4.77 -7.49
C LEU A 69 -2.36 5.10 -8.95
N ASP A 70 -3.12 4.55 -9.89
CA ASP A 70 -2.94 4.81 -11.32
C ASP A 70 -3.13 6.30 -11.65
N GLN A 71 -4.13 6.95 -11.04
CA GLN A 71 -4.32 8.40 -11.15
C GLN A 71 -3.13 9.18 -10.60
N GLN A 72 -2.61 8.82 -9.42
CA GLN A 72 -1.43 9.46 -8.83
C GLN A 72 -0.19 9.30 -9.71
N ILE A 73 0.03 8.09 -10.25
CA ILE A 73 1.13 7.80 -11.18
C ILE A 73 1.01 8.65 -12.44
N ALA A 74 -0.20 8.79 -13.00
CA ALA A 74 -0.43 9.61 -14.19
C ALA A 74 -0.07 11.08 -13.93
N THR A 75 -0.53 11.66 -12.82
CA THR A 75 -0.22 13.05 -12.42
C THR A 75 1.28 13.26 -12.20
N LEU A 76 1.93 12.34 -11.47
CA LEU A 76 3.38 12.42 -11.23
C LEU A 76 4.18 12.24 -12.53
N SER A 77 3.71 11.39 -13.45
CA SER A 77 4.35 11.19 -14.75
C SER A 77 4.29 12.44 -15.63
N VAL A 78 3.17 13.16 -15.61
CA VAL A 78 3.04 14.48 -16.28
C VAL A 78 4.02 15.47 -15.67
N SER A 79 4.03 15.59 -14.34
CA SER A 79 4.94 16.50 -13.63
C SER A 79 6.41 16.21 -13.94
N ARG A 80 6.80 14.93 -13.92
CA ARG A 80 8.15 14.47 -14.30
C ARG A 80 8.52 14.88 -15.72
N ARG A 81 7.58 14.77 -16.67
CA ARG A 81 7.80 15.14 -18.07
C ARG A 81 8.02 16.65 -18.21
N VAL A 82 7.22 17.46 -17.53
CA VAL A 82 7.37 18.92 -17.51
C VAL A 82 8.74 19.32 -16.96
N LEU A 83 9.12 18.78 -15.80
CA LEU A 83 10.42 19.07 -15.18
C LEU A 83 11.60 18.65 -16.07
N ARG A 84 11.52 17.48 -16.72
CA ARG A 84 12.52 17.07 -17.73
C ARG A 84 12.60 18.02 -18.91
N GLY A 85 11.46 18.55 -19.35
CA GLY A 85 11.41 19.54 -20.43
C GLY A 85 12.10 20.85 -20.07
N TYR A 86 12.04 21.29 -18.81
CA TYR A 86 12.80 22.47 -18.35
C TYR A 86 14.30 22.22 -18.38
N LEU A 87 14.75 21.06 -17.88
CA LEU A 87 16.17 20.70 -17.88
C LEU A 87 16.75 20.63 -19.30
N ALA A 88 16.05 19.96 -20.23
CA ALA A 88 16.51 19.86 -21.61
C ALA A 88 16.70 21.24 -22.28
N LYS A 89 15.81 22.20 -22.01
CA LYS A 89 15.93 23.57 -22.54
C LYS A 89 17.11 24.34 -21.95
N SER A 90 17.42 24.11 -20.67
CA SER A 90 18.58 24.70 -20.02
C SER A 90 19.89 24.12 -20.57
N ASP A 91 19.94 22.81 -20.79
CA ASP A 91 21.11 22.10 -21.32
C ASP A 91 21.38 22.50 -22.80
N ASP A 92 20.35 22.72 -23.61
CA ASP A 92 20.47 23.17 -25.01
C ASP A 92 20.96 24.63 -25.14
N GLY A 93 20.64 25.48 -24.15
CA GLY A 93 21.07 26.88 -24.10
C GLY A 93 22.55 27.04 -23.74
N GLU A 94 23.06 26.20 -22.85
CA GLU A 94 24.48 26.17 -22.44
C GLU A 94 25.40 25.77 -23.62
N GLN A 95 24.93 24.87 -24.49
CA GLN A 95 25.70 24.38 -25.66
C GLN A 95 25.75 25.37 -26.83
N ARG A 96 24.76 26.27 -26.96
CA ARG A 96 24.72 27.29 -28.03
C ARG A 96 25.47 28.57 -27.69
N GLY A 97 25.82 28.80 -26.43
CA GLY A 97 26.56 29.98 -25.98
C GLY A 97 28.10 29.83 -25.93
N GLN A 98 28.63 28.65 -26.29
CA GLN A 98 30.08 28.35 -26.25
C GLN A 98 30.74 28.26 -27.64
N GLY A 99 30.06 28.76 -28.68
CA GLY A 99 30.56 28.80 -30.07
C GLY A 99 30.88 30.21 -30.54
#